data_AF-A0A815HJR9-F1
#
_entry.id   AF-A0A815HJR9-F1
#
_cell.length_a   1.000
_cell.length_b   1.000
_cell.length_c   1.000
_cell.angle_alpha   90.00
_cell.angle_beta   90.00
_cell.angle_gamma   90.00
#
_symmetry.space_group_name_H-M   'P 1'
#
loop_
_entity.id
_entity.type
_entity.pdbx_description
1 polymer ?
#
loop_
_entity_poly.entity_id
_entity_poly.type
_entity_poly.pdbx_seq_one_letter_code
_entity_poly.pdbx_strand_id
1 'polypeptide(L)'
;MPNGIYLHCFARRLNLVINNTCKIVSYMSDYFSILSQIHSFFTESGVANRYFRQAQQQLGLDRSSSLKLWANAHWDSRWKSIDAIIFNFSAIVQALENISEEDGTTLDYVRGENFILSIIHQIKDLRNEQSFNEIYDAAKDFCEVNGTDFIQQYRLHRATTIPARFEEFLITSTLGQRDIISTSTHYINRIYFSLIDCMLVELNDKVSSKPLSLMKSISTIYPDSENFLNIDDIDAFSEHIGGNLAVLKNEFAVIKSMLESKTVKDVFEF
;
A
#
# COMPACT_ATOMS: atom_id res chain seq x y z
N MET A 1 -22.51 -10.56 -39.86
CA MET A 1 -23.69 -10.78 -38.99
C MET A 1 -23.50 -12.12 -38.28
N PRO A 2 -23.41 -12.18 -36.94
CA PRO A 2 -23.29 -13.47 -36.26
C PRO A 2 -24.69 -14.09 -36.05
N ASN A 3 -25.04 -15.08 -36.87
CA ASN A 3 -26.29 -15.85 -36.81
C ASN A 3 -26.18 -17.06 -35.86
N GLY A 4 -25.65 -16.88 -34.65
CA GLY A 4 -25.60 -17.93 -33.62
C GLY A 4 -26.70 -17.73 -32.58
N ILE A 5 -27.50 -18.76 -32.27
CA ILE A 5 -28.42 -18.72 -31.13
C ILE A 5 -27.57 -18.75 -29.85
N TYR A 6 -27.41 -17.61 -29.20
CA TYR A 6 -26.64 -17.51 -27.98
C TYR A 6 -27.48 -17.98 -26.78
N LEU A 7 -27.14 -19.16 -26.25
CA LEU A 7 -27.70 -19.71 -25.02
C LEU A 7 -26.79 -19.36 -23.85
N HIS A 8 -27.25 -18.45 -22.98
CA HIS A 8 -26.54 -18.15 -21.72
C HIS A 8 -26.46 -19.41 -20.83
N CYS A 9 -25.27 -19.71 -20.30
CA CYS A 9 -25.10 -20.84 -19.39
C CYS A 9 -25.92 -20.65 -18.09
N PHE A 10 -26.54 -21.73 -17.62
CA PHE A 10 -27.38 -21.72 -16.43
C PHE A 10 -26.61 -21.27 -15.18
N ALA A 11 -25.35 -21.64 -15.05
CA ALA A 11 -24.48 -21.20 -13.95
C ALA A 11 -24.30 -19.67 -13.92
N ARG A 12 -24.14 -19.01 -15.07
CA ARG A 12 -24.06 -17.54 -15.15
C ARG A 12 -25.39 -16.89 -14.80
N ARG A 13 -26.51 -17.45 -15.28
CA ARG A 13 -27.85 -16.95 -14.97
C ARG A 13 -28.15 -17.04 -13.48
N LEU A 14 -27.83 -18.17 -12.84
CA LEU A 14 -27.97 -18.36 -11.40
C LEU A 14 -27.10 -17.37 -10.62
N ASN A 15 -25.83 -17.19 -11.01
CA ASN A 15 -24.95 -16.22 -10.36
C ASN A 15 -25.49 -14.78 -10.47
N LEU A 16 -26.06 -14.40 -11.61
CA LEU A 16 -26.69 -13.08 -11.80
C LEU A 16 -27.93 -12.90 -10.91
N VAL A 17 -28.79 -13.93 -10.82
CA VAL A 17 -29.97 -13.90 -9.94
C VAL A 17 -29.53 -13.71 -8.49
N ILE A 18 -28.61 -14.55 -7.99
CA ILE A 18 -28.11 -14.46 -6.62
C ILE A 18 -27.48 -13.08 -6.35
N ASN A 19 -26.66 -12.56 -7.28
CA ASN A 19 -26.05 -11.24 -7.12
C ASN A 19 -27.09 -10.11 -7.04
N ASN A 20 -28.09 -10.13 -7.92
CA ASN A 20 -29.14 -9.12 -7.92
C ASN A 20 -29.98 -9.22 -6.64
N THR A 21 -30.33 -10.43 -6.19
CA THR A 21 -31.05 -10.63 -4.93
C THR A 21 -30.27 -10.11 -3.73
N CYS A 22 -28.97 -10.40 -3.64
CA CYS A 22 -28.12 -9.89 -2.55
C CYS A 22 -27.96 -8.36 -2.55
N LYS A 23 -28.12 -7.71 -3.70
CA LYS A 23 -28.10 -6.24 -3.80
C LYS A 23 -29.44 -5.58 -3.46
N ILE A 24 -30.55 -6.27 -3.74
CA ILE A 24 -31.90 -5.77 -3.46
C ILE A 24 -32.19 -5.85 -1.95
N VAL A 25 -31.71 -6.90 -1.28
CA VAL A 25 -31.86 -7.07 0.16
C VAL A 25 -30.77 -6.28 0.88
N SER A 26 -31.11 -5.11 1.44
CA SER A 26 -30.17 -4.21 2.12
C SER A 26 -29.33 -4.93 3.18
N TYR A 27 -29.95 -5.77 4.00
CA TYR A 27 -29.26 -6.56 5.02
C TYR A 27 -28.14 -7.47 4.46
N MET A 28 -28.37 -8.08 3.28
CA MET A 28 -27.36 -8.91 2.62
C MET A 28 -26.23 -8.05 2.06
N SER A 29 -26.54 -6.88 1.52
CA SER A 29 -25.54 -5.91 1.06
C SER A 29 -24.64 -5.46 2.20
N ASP A 30 -25.22 -5.13 3.37
CA ASP A 30 -24.47 -4.71 4.55
C ASP A 30 -23.59 -5.84 5.09
N TYR A 31 -24.13 -7.05 5.15
CA TYR A 31 -23.38 -8.24 5.54
C TYR A 31 -22.14 -8.45 4.64
N PHE A 32 -22.30 -8.40 3.32
CA PHE A 32 -21.16 -8.54 2.40
C PHE A 32 -20.18 -7.38 2.48
N SER A 33 -20.65 -6.17 2.78
CA SER A 33 -19.79 -5.01 3.03
C SER A 33 -18.87 -5.27 4.23
N ILE A 34 -19.41 -5.79 5.33
CA ILE A 34 -18.64 -6.14 6.53
C ILE A 34 -17.59 -7.21 6.21
N LEU A 35 -17.96 -8.29 5.51
CA LEU A 35 -17.01 -9.33 5.12
C LEU A 35 -15.87 -8.78 4.26
N SER A 36 -16.19 -7.86 3.34
CA SER A 36 -15.20 -7.20 2.49
C SER A 36 -14.25 -6.32 3.31
N GLN A 37 -14.76 -5.60 4.31
CA GLN A 37 -13.95 -4.77 5.20
C GLN A 37 -13.01 -5.62 6.06
N ILE A 38 -13.50 -6.72 6.64
CA ILE A 38 -12.66 -7.66 7.41
C ILE A 38 -11.53 -8.21 6.53
N HIS A 39 -11.86 -8.66 5.32
CA HIS A 39 -10.86 -9.14 4.38
C HIS A 39 -9.82 -8.05 4.05
N SER A 40 -10.28 -6.85 3.68
CA SER A 40 -9.42 -5.71 3.35
C SER A 40 -8.50 -5.35 4.51
N PHE A 41 -9.03 -5.22 5.73
CA PHE A 41 -8.25 -4.90 6.93
C PHE A 41 -7.09 -5.87 7.16
N PHE A 42 -7.35 -7.18 7.19
CA PHE A 42 -6.30 -8.19 7.45
C PHE A 42 -5.40 -8.47 6.25
N THR A 43 -5.81 -8.09 5.03
CA THR A 43 -4.99 -8.31 3.83
C THR A 43 -4.11 -7.10 3.51
N GLU A 44 -4.60 -5.89 3.76
CA GLU A 44 -3.91 -4.64 3.43
C GLU A 44 -3.02 -4.15 4.58
N SER A 45 -3.41 -4.37 5.84
CA SER A 45 -2.57 -4.04 6.99
C SER A 45 -1.62 -5.18 7.31
N GLY A 46 -0.32 -4.97 7.09
CA GLY A 46 0.72 -5.94 7.46
C GLY A 46 0.76 -6.22 8.96
N VAL A 47 0.44 -5.22 9.78
CA VAL A 47 0.36 -5.36 11.25
C VAL A 47 -0.82 -6.24 11.63
N ALA A 48 -2.03 -5.94 11.12
CA ALA A 48 -3.21 -6.74 11.40
C ALA A 48 -3.04 -8.18 10.92
N ASN A 49 -2.45 -8.39 9.73
CA ASN A 49 -2.14 -9.71 9.21
C ASN A 49 -1.22 -10.48 10.16
N ARG A 50 -0.20 -9.83 10.74
CA ARG A 50 0.70 -10.44 11.72
C ARG A 50 -0.05 -10.97 12.93
N TYR A 51 -0.90 -10.14 13.55
CA TYR A 51 -1.73 -10.56 14.69
C TYR A 51 -2.66 -11.71 14.32
N PHE A 52 -3.28 -11.64 13.15
CA PHE A 52 -4.12 -12.70 12.64
C PHE A 52 -3.36 -14.02 12.46
N ARG A 53 -2.16 -13.99 11.85
CA ARG A 53 -1.32 -15.18 11.68
C ARG A 53 -0.86 -15.75 13.01
N GLN A 54 -0.56 -14.92 13.99
CA GLN A 54 -0.19 -15.35 15.33
C GLN A 54 -1.38 -16.02 16.04
N ALA A 55 -2.57 -15.43 15.97
CA ALA A 55 -3.79 -16.01 16.51
C ALA A 55 -4.13 -17.35 15.83
N GLN A 56 -3.99 -17.45 14.50
CA GLN A 56 -4.15 -18.72 13.78
C GLN A 56 -3.20 -19.81 14.30
N GLN A 57 -1.93 -19.47 14.55
CA GLN A 57 -0.95 -20.42 15.08
C GLN A 57 -1.29 -20.88 16.51
N GLN A 58 -1.70 -19.96 17.38
CA GLN A 58 -2.05 -20.27 18.76
C GLN A 58 -3.28 -21.18 18.86
N LEU A 59 -4.25 -20.99 17.96
CA LEU A 59 -5.48 -21.78 17.90
C LEU A 59 -5.33 -23.08 17.08
N GLY A 60 -4.15 -23.37 16.55
CA GLY A 60 -3.89 -24.57 15.76
C GLY A 60 -4.62 -24.60 14.41
N LEU A 61 -4.99 -23.43 13.86
CA LEU A 61 -5.64 -23.31 12.56
C LEU A 61 -4.62 -23.46 11.42
N ASP A 62 -5.03 -24.12 10.33
CA ASP A 62 -4.17 -24.33 9.17
C ASP A 62 -3.78 -23.00 8.49
N ARG A 63 -2.50 -22.83 8.15
CA ARG A 63 -1.96 -21.60 7.53
C ARG A 63 -2.49 -21.37 6.10
N SER A 64 -3.05 -22.40 5.48
CA SER A 64 -3.62 -22.39 4.13
C SER A 64 -4.97 -21.65 4.01
N SER A 65 -5.66 -21.42 5.13
CA SER A 65 -6.96 -20.74 5.17
C SER A 65 -6.82 -19.20 5.20
N SER A 66 -6.07 -18.63 4.25
CA SER A 66 -6.05 -17.18 4.09
C SER A 66 -7.47 -16.67 3.80
N LEU A 67 -7.81 -15.50 4.33
CA LEU A 67 -9.05 -14.82 3.96
C LEU A 67 -9.06 -14.63 2.43
N LYS A 68 -10.20 -14.92 1.81
CA LYS A 68 -10.34 -14.90 0.35
C LYS A 68 -11.12 -13.68 -0.10
N LEU A 69 -10.58 -12.99 -1.09
CA LEU A 69 -11.19 -11.81 -1.67
C LEU A 69 -12.58 -12.14 -2.22
N TRP A 70 -13.52 -11.24 -2.00
CA TRP A 70 -14.82 -11.27 -2.65
C TRP A 70 -14.65 -11.06 -4.16
N ALA A 71 -14.66 -12.16 -4.93
CA ALA A 71 -14.66 -12.08 -6.39
C ALA A 71 -16.09 -12.23 -6.92
N ASN A 72 -16.58 -11.21 -7.64
CA ASN A 72 -17.88 -11.20 -8.31
C ASN A 72 -18.09 -12.28 -9.38
N ALA A 73 -17.04 -13.05 -9.69
CA ALA A 73 -17.01 -13.92 -10.85
C ALA A 73 -17.94 -15.15 -10.68
N HIS A 74 -18.02 -15.78 -9.50
CA HIS A 74 -18.74 -17.04 -9.30
C HIS A 74 -19.25 -17.21 -7.85
N TRP A 75 -20.44 -17.81 -7.66
CA TRP A 75 -21.04 -18.05 -6.34
C TRP A 75 -20.19 -18.96 -5.43
N ASP A 76 -19.44 -19.91 -6.02
CA ASP A 76 -18.49 -20.78 -5.31
C ASP A 76 -17.37 -19.98 -4.63
N SER A 77 -16.90 -18.90 -5.26
CA SER A 77 -15.92 -18.00 -4.63
C SER A 77 -16.51 -17.28 -3.41
N ARG A 78 -17.81 -16.96 -3.44
CA ARG A 78 -18.49 -16.27 -2.33
C ARG A 78 -18.63 -17.20 -1.13
N TRP A 79 -19.07 -18.43 -1.37
CA TRP A 79 -19.12 -19.45 -0.33
C TRP A 79 -17.75 -19.64 0.30
N LYS A 80 -16.68 -19.79 -0.51
CA LYS A 80 -15.31 -19.93 -0.01
C LYS A 80 -14.83 -18.75 0.83
N SER A 81 -15.24 -17.52 0.52
CA SER A 81 -14.93 -16.34 1.36
C SER A 81 -15.67 -16.38 2.69
N ILE A 82 -16.96 -16.73 2.68
CA ILE A 82 -17.76 -16.87 3.92
C ILE A 82 -17.19 -17.99 4.79
N ASP A 83 -16.96 -19.16 4.19
CA ASP A 83 -16.43 -20.35 4.85
C ASP A 83 -15.05 -20.07 5.48
N ALA A 84 -14.17 -19.35 4.77
CA ALA A 84 -12.87 -18.94 5.31
C ALA A 84 -12.99 -17.97 6.50
N ILE A 85 -13.97 -17.07 6.50
CA ILE A 85 -14.20 -16.15 7.63
C ILE A 85 -14.77 -16.91 8.82
N ILE A 86 -15.74 -17.81 8.59
CA ILE A 86 -16.31 -18.66 9.65
C ILE A 86 -15.23 -19.53 10.28
N PHE A 87 -14.41 -20.20 9.46
CA PHE A 87 -13.33 -21.06 9.93
C PHE A 87 -12.30 -20.30 10.79
N ASN A 88 -12.05 -19.04 10.47
CA ASN A 88 -11.06 -18.20 11.16
C ASN A 88 -11.68 -17.21 12.16
N PHE A 89 -12.97 -17.34 12.49
CA PHE A 89 -13.67 -16.33 13.28
C PHE A 89 -13.03 -16.07 14.65
N SER A 90 -12.64 -17.13 15.36
CA SER A 90 -11.94 -17.01 16.64
C SER A 90 -10.59 -16.30 16.52
N ALA A 91 -9.81 -16.62 15.48
CA ALA A 91 -8.55 -15.94 15.22
C ALA A 91 -8.74 -14.47 14.82
N ILE A 92 -9.80 -14.14 14.08
CA ILE A 92 -10.17 -12.76 13.73
C ILE A 92 -10.46 -11.96 15.00
N VAL A 93 -11.34 -12.48 15.87
CA VAL A 93 -11.72 -11.79 17.11
C VAL A 93 -10.50 -11.58 18.01
N GLN A 94 -9.73 -12.63 18.25
CA GLN A 94 -8.52 -12.54 19.08
C GLN A 94 -7.50 -11.55 18.49
N ALA A 95 -7.34 -11.52 17.17
CA ALA A 95 -6.45 -10.54 16.54
C ALA A 95 -6.94 -9.10 16.72
N LEU A 96 -8.26 -8.85 16.60
CA LEU A 96 -8.84 -7.53 16.83
C LEU A 96 -8.71 -7.08 18.29
N GLU A 97 -8.91 -7.99 19.24
CA GLU A 97 -8.71 -7.73 20.67
C GLU A 97 -7.25 -7.36 20.96
N ASN A 98 -6.30 -8.15 20.48
CA ASN A 98 -4.87 -7.87 20.64
C ASN A 98 -4.47 -6.52 20.01
N ILE A 99 -5.00 -6.19 18.84
CA ILE A 99 -4.74 -4.89 18.20
C ILE A 99 -5.33 -3.75 19.05
N SER A 100 -6.54 -3.92 19.58
CA SER A 100 -7.18 -2.92 20.45
C SER A 100 -6.44 -2.69 21.76
N GLU A 101 -5.79 -3.72 22.31
CA GLU A 101 -4.93 -3.60 23.49
C GLU A 101 -3.58 -2.97 23.13
N GLU A 102 -3.03 -3.34 21.96
CA GLU A 102 -1.85 -2.81 21.27
C GLU A 102 -1.88 -1.27 21.10
N ASP A 103 -2.96 -0.77 20.52
CA ASP A 103 -3.16 0.64 20.14
C ASP A 103 -3.22 1.60 21.35
N GLY A 104 -3.31 1.07 22.58
CA GLY A 104 -3.14 1.83 23.81
C GLY A 104 -1.68 2.23 24.12
N THR A 105 -0.71 1.64 23.43
CA THR A 105 0.72 1.92 23.59
C THR A 105 1.35 2.44 22.31
N THR A 106 1.46 3.77 22.24
CA THR A 106 2.36 4.52 21.36
C THR A 106 2.06 4.35 19.86
N LEU A 107 1.14 5.19 19.37
CA LEU A 107 1.17 5.67 17.99
C LEU A 107 2.53 6.35 17.75
N ASP A 108 3.52 5.55 17.35
CA ASP A 108 4.90 5.97 17.21
C ASP A 108 5.12 6.66 15.85
N TYR A 109 4.48 7.82 15.70
CA TYR A 109 4.59 8.68 14.52
C TYR A 109 6.05 9.01 14.18
N VAL A 110 6.91 9.07 15.21
CA VAL A 110 8.35 9.32 15.10
C VAL A 110 9.08 8.13 14.45
N ARG A 111 8.79 6.89 14.88
CA ARG A 111 9.28 5.70 14.16
C ARG A 111 8.74 5.62 12.74
N GLY A 112 7.50 6.02 12.51
CA GLY A 112 6.90 6.07 11.18
C GLY A 112 7.69 6.95 10.21
N GLU A 113 8.06 8.16 10.64
CA GLU A 113 8.90 9.06 9.86
C GLU A 113 10.28 8.47 9.55
N ASN A 114 10.99 7.98 10.58
CA ASN A 114 12.32 7.41 10.42
C ASN A 114 12.32 6.20 9.48
N PHE A 115 11.27 5.37 9.56
CA PHE A 115 11.10 4.22 8.68
C PHE A 115 10.89 4.63 7.22
N ILE A 116 10.05 5.64 6.97
CA ILE A 116 9.80 6.16 5.63
C ILE A 116 11.08 6.74 5.03
N LEU A 117 11.82 7.55 5.78
CA LEU A 117 13.10 8.12 5.34
C LEU A 117 14.13 7.02 5.03
N SER A 118 14.17 5.97 5.85
CA SER A 118 15.02 4.80 5.61
C SER A 118 14.66 4.08 4.32
N ILE A 119 13.36 3.88 4.03
CA ILE A 119 12.91 3.26 2.78
C ILE A 119 13.34 4.09 1.57
N ILE A 120 13.18 5.41 1.63
CA ILE A 120 13.61 6.30 0.54
C ILE A 120 15.12 6.17 0.30
N HIS A 121 15.92 6.11 1.37
CA HIS A 121 17.35 5.89 1.26
C HIS A 121 17.69 4.55 0.60
N GLN A 122 17.05 3.46 1.06
CA GLN A 122 17.27 2.12 0.51
C GLN A 122 16.92 2.05 -0.98
N ILE A 123 15.76 2.60 -1.39
CA ILE A 123 15.36 2.62 -2.81
C ILE A 123 16.33 3.46 -3.64
N LYS A 124 16.84 4.56 -3.08
CA LYS A 124 17.84 5.38 -3.73
C LYS A 124 19.16 4.63 -3.91
N ASP A 125 19.58 3.85 -2.91
CA ASP A 125 20.78 3.03 -3.00
C ASP A 125 20.66 1.95 -4.07
N LEU A 126 19.47 1.40 -4.32
CA LEU A 126 19.20 0.44 -5.40
C LEU A 126 19.41 1.02 -6.80
N ARG A 127 19.49 2.35 -6.96
CA ARG A 127 19.65 3.03 -8.25
C ARG A 127 21.09 2.96 -8.79
N ASN A 128 21.64 1.76 -8.90
CA ASN A 128 22.99 1.50 -9.41
C ASN A 128 23.01 0.26 -10.33
N GLU A 129 24.08 0.09 -11.11
CA GLU A 129 24.21 -1.03 -12.06
C GLU A 129 24.39 -2.39 -11.37
N GLN A 130 25.02 -2.43 -10.20
CA GLN A 130 25.24 -3.68 -9.47
C GLN A 130 23.93 -4.31 -9.01
N SER A 131 23.06 -3.53 -8.35
CA SER A 131 21.73 -3.99 -7.93
C SER A 131 20.86 -4.38 -9.13
N PHE A 132 21.00 -3.69 -10.26
CA PHE A 132 20.36 -4.10 -11.49
C PHE A 132 20.85 -5.47 -11.97
N ASN A 133 22.17 -5.68 -12.01
CA ASN A 133 22.76 -6.93 -12.49
C ASN A 133 22.35 -8.11 -11.60
N GLU A 134 22.30 -7.94 -10.28
CA GLU A 134 21.83 -8.97 -9.34
C GLU A 134 20.40 -9.44 -9.67
N ILE A 135 19.49 -8.50 -9.95
CA ILE A 135 18.10 -8.82 -10.32
C ILE A 135 18.03 -9.42 -11.73
N TYR A 136 18.80 -8.86 -12.67
CA TYR A 136 18.83 -9.30 -14.06
C TYR A 136 19.36 -10.72 -14.20
N ASP A 137 20.45 -11.05 -13.50
CA ASP A 137 21.05 -12.38 -13.49
C ASP A 137 20.14 -13.39 -12.79
N ALA A 138 19.54 -13.04 -11.63
CA ALA A 138 18.58 -13.91 -10.97
C ALA A 138 17.35 -14.22 -11.85
N ALA A 139 16.87 -13.22 -12.61
CA ALA A 139 15.77 -13.42 -13.55
C ALA A 139 16.20 -14.27 -14.75
N LYS A 140 17.44 -14.11 -15.22
CA LYS A 140 18.01 -14.90 -16.31
C LYS A 140 18.16 -16.37 -15.90
N ASP A 141 18.75 -16.62 -14.73
CA ASP A 141 18.92 -17.96 -14.15
C ASP A 141 17.56 -18.65 -13.97
N PHE A 142 16.56 -17.92 -13.46
CA PHE A 142 15.19 -18.44 -13.33
C PHE A 142 14.61 -18.86 -14.70
N CYS A 143 14.83 -18.08 -15.74
CA CYS A 143 14.36 -18.41 -17.08
C CYS A 143 15.09 -19.62 -17.69
N GLU A 144 16.40 -19.73 -17.47
CA GLU A 144 17.21 -20.87 -17.91
C GLU A 144 16.76 -22.17 -17.23
N VAL A 145 16.50 -22.15 -15.92
CA VAL A 145 16.00 -23.31 -15.15
C VAL A 145 14.62 -23.76 -15.63
N ASN A 146 13.75 -22.83 -16.01
CA ASN A 146 12.38 -23.13 -16.42
C ASN A 146 12.20 -23.30 -17.94
N GLY A 147 13.28 -23.22 -18.73
CA GLY A 147 13.26 -23.38 -20.19
C GLY A 147 12.44 -22.31 -20.91
N THR A 148 12.37 -21.10 -20.36
CA THR A 148 11.66 -19.95 -20.96
C THR A 148 12.64 -18.97 -21.56
N ASP A 149 12.31 -18.43 -22.75
CA ASP A 149 13.12 -17.37 -23.35
C ASP A 149 13.11 -16.12 -22.47
N PHE A 150 14.30 -15.74 -22.00
CA PHE A 150 14.48 -14.55 -21.16
C PHE A 150 14.14 -13.25 -21.91
N ILE A 151 14.51 -13.17 -23.19
CA ILE A 151 14.11 -12.07 -24.07
C ILE A 151 12.84 -12.48 -24.79
N GLN A 152 11.69 -12.04 -24.29
CA GLN A 152 10.43 -12.18 -25.03
C GLN A 152 10.48 -11.34 -26.30
N GLN A 153 10.51 -11.99 -27.46
CA GLN A 153 10.20 -11.33 -28.72
C GLN A 153 8.74 -10.90 -28.67
N TYR A 154 8.48 -9.63 -28.35
CA TYR A 154 7.16 -9.05 -28.51
C TYR A 154 6.72 -9.30 -29.96
N ARG A 155 5.54 -9.89 -30.15
CA ARG A 155 4.90 -9.88 -31.48
C ARG A 155 4.83 -8.42 -31.90
N LEU A 156 5.56 -8.06 -32.95
CA LEU A 156 5.45 -6.76 -33.59
C LEU A 156 3.96 -6.48 -33.78
N HIS A 157 3.43 -5.47 -33.08
CA HIS A 157 2.09 -5.02 -33.38
C HIS A 157 2.13 -4.55 -34.83
N ARG A 158 1.14 -4.96 -35.63
CA ARG A 158 1.06 -4.70 -37.07
C ARG A 158 1.56 -3.28 -37.36
N ALA A 159 2.58 -3.14 -38.21
CA ALA A 159 3.08 -1.83 -38.60
C ALA A 159 1.90 -0.96 -39.07
N THR A 160 1.57 0.06 -38.29
CA THR A 160 0.48 0.97 -38.61
C THR A 160 1.01 1.98 -39.62
N THR A 161 0.57 1.88 -40.87
CA THR A 161 0.85 2.92 -41.87
C THR A 161 0.12 4.19 -41.46
N ILE A 162 0.82 5.33 -41.47
CA ILE A 162 0.21 6.63 -41.21
C ILE A 162 -0.82 6.87 -42.33
N PRO A 163 -2.09 7.20 -42.02
CA PRO A 163 -3.06 7.55 -43.05
C PRO A 163 -2.55 8.74 -43.87
N ALA A 164 -2.60 8.65 -45.21
CA ALA A 164 -2.01 9.64 -46.13
C ALA A 164 -2.42 11.09 -45.86
N ARG A 165 -3.60 11.30 -45.26
CA ARG A 165 -4.10 12.60 -44.77
C ARG A 165 -3.14 13.33 -43.81
N PHE A 166 -2.25 12.62 -43.13
CA PHE A 166 -1.36 13.19 -42.13
C PHE A 166 0.07 13.42 -42.63
N GLU A 167 0.37 13.19 -43.92
CA GLU A 167 1.72 13.39 -44.49
C GLU A 167 2.21 14.84 -44.41
N GLU A 168 1.29 15.82 -44.46
CA GLU A 168 1.61 17.25 -44.40
C GLU A 168 1.72 17.79 -42.96
N PHE A 169 1.45 16.97 -41.95
CA PHE A 169 1.49 17.39 -40.55
C PHE A 169 2.75 16.88 -39.88
N LEU A 170 3.46 17.78 -39.18
CA LEU A 170 4.60 17.40 -38.34
C LEU A 170 4.08 16.68 -37.08
N ILE A 171 4.10 15.36 -37.10
CA ILE A 171 3.78 14.54 -35.93
C ILE A 171 5.04 14.44 -35.05
N THR A 172 5.04 15.15 -33.92
CA THR A 172 6.18 15.18 -32.97
C THR A 172 6.11 14.11 -31.88
N SER A 173 5.01 13.35 -31.80
CA SER A 173 4.77 12.36 -30.74
C SER A 173 4.42 10.99 -31.31
N THR A 174 5.17 9.98 -30.91
CA THR A 174 4.88 8.56 -31.16
C THR A 174 3.87 8.03 -30.15
N LEU A 175 2.61 8.49 -30.25
CA LEU A 175 1.53 7.92 -29.43
C LEU A 175 1.33 6.43 -29.79
N GLY A 176 1.95 5.53 -29.02
CA GLY A 176 1.68 4.09 -29.06
C GLY A 176 2.72 3.20 -29.75
N GLN A 177 3.83 3.73 -30.27
CA GLN A 177 4.97 2.90 -30.70
C GLN A 177 5.89 2.65 -29.49
N ARG A 178 5.86 1.43 -28.94
CA ARG A 178 6.84 1.00 -27.93
C ARG A 178 8.07 0.48 -28.66
N ASP A 179 9.23 1.10 -28.45
CA ASP A 179 10.49 0.58 -28.98
C ASP A 179 10.77 -0.83 -28.42
N ILE A 180 11.40 -1.66 -29.24
CA ILE A 180 11.74 -3.04 -28.87
C ILE A 180 12.83 -2.99 -27.78
N ILE A 181 12.55 -3.59 -26.63
CA ILE A 181 13.52 -3.72 -25.52
C ILE A 181 14.33 -4.99 -25.78
N SER A 182 15.48 -4.84 -26.44
CA SER A 182 16.32 -5.97 -26.86
C SER A 182 17.63 -6.12 -26.10
N THR A 183 18.10 -5.05 -25.45
CA THR A 183 19.46 -4.96 -24.92
C THR A 183 19.43 -4.71 -23.41
N SER A 184 20.39 -5.27 -22.67
CA SER A 184 20.53 -5.04 -21.22
C SER A 184 20.56 -3.53 -20.86
N THR A 185 21.19 -2.71 -21.72
CA THR A 185 21.21 -1.24 -21.58
C THR A 185 19.84 -0.57 -21.73
N HIS A 186 18.88 -1.18 -22.43
CA HIS A 186 17.50 -0.70 -22.47
C HIS A 186 16.73 -1.10 -21.21
N TYR A 187 16.97 -2.31 -20.68
CA TYR A 187 16.36 -2.74 -19.41
C TYR A 187 16.79 -1.85 -18.24
N ILE A 188 18.09 -1.55 -18.12
CA ILE A 188 18.58 -0.73 -17.01
C ILE A 188 18.05 0.71 -17.08
N ASN A 189 18.12 1.36 -18.24
CA ASN A 189 17.77 2.78 -18.35
C ASN A 189 16.25 3.03 -18.43
N ARG A 190 15.51 2.21 -19.21
CA ARG A 190 14.09 2.46 -19.49
C ARG A 190 13.12 1.74 -18.56
N ILE A 191 13.55 0.64 -17.94
CA ILE A 191 12.71 -0.09 -16.99
C ILE A 191 13.23 0.16 -15.59
N TYR A 192 14.45 -0.28 -15.28
CA TYR A 192 14.94 -0.31 -13.90
C TYR A 192 15.10 1.08 -13.28
N PHE A 193 15.94 1.95 -13.85
CA PHE A 193 16.11 3.31 -13.34
C PHE A 193 14.84 4.13 -13.45
N SER A 194 14.09 4.01 -14.55
CA SER A 194 12.81 4.70 -14.69
C SER A 194 11.80 4.28 -13.61
N LEU A 195 11.75 3.00 -13.26
CA LEU A 195 10.88 2.48 -12.19
C LEU A 195 11.31 2.99 -10.82
N ILE A 196 12.61 2.93 -10.51
CA ILE A 196 13.15 3.46 -9.25
C ILE A 196 12.89 4.96 -9.14
N ASP A 197 13.14 5.71 -10.21
CA ASP A 197 12.90 7.15 -10.25
C ASP A 197 11.40 7.47 -10.04
N CYS A 198 10.50 6.71 -10.67
CA CYS A 198 9.06 6.84 -10.41
C CYS A 198 8.69 6.50 -8.96
N MET A 199 9.25 5.44 -8.38
CA MET A 199 9.02 5.07 -6.97
C MET A 199 9.51 6.16 -6.03
N LEU A 200 10.70 6.73 -6.29
CA LEU A 200 11.27 7.82 -5.50
C LEU A 200 10.44 9.10 -5.61
N VAL A 201 9.93 9.44 -6.79
CA VAL A 201 9.04 10.60 -6.98
C VAL A 201 7.73 10.38 -6.21
N GLU A 202 7.06 9.25 -6.42
CA GLU A 202 5.79 8.95 -5.73
C GLU A 202 5.95 8.90 -4.21
N LEU A 203 7.05 8.32 -3.71
CA LEU A 203 7.35 8.31 -2.27
C LEU A 203 7.62 9.72 -1.76
N ASN A 204 8.49 10.49 -2.41
CA ASN A 204 8.78 11.85 -1.98
C ASN A 204 7.55 12.76 -2.05
N ASP A 205 6.70 12.63 -3.06
CA ASP A 205 5.48 13.46 -3.20
C ASP A 205 4.45 13.11 -2.11
N LYS A 206 4.25 11.81 -1.82
CA LYS A 206 3.34 11.38 -0.75
C LYS A 206 3.89 11.74 0.63
N VAL A 207 5.20 11.71 0.82
CA VAL A 207 5.87 11.93 2.11
C VAL A 207 6.14 13.41 2.38
N SER A 208 6.51 14.22 1.39
CA SER A 208 6.70 15.67 1.55
C SER A 208 5.40 16.45 1.84
N SER A 209 4.27 15.75 1.83
CA SER A 209 2.97 16.34 2.04
C SER A 209 2.68 16.64 3.53
N LYS A 210 1.55 17.31 3.75
CA LYS A 210 0.99 17.72 5.07
C LYS A 210 1.04 16.66 6.21
N PRO A 211 0.96 15.34 5.97
CA PRO A 211 1.07 14.34 7.02
C PRO A 211 2.45 14.28 7.68
N LEU A 212 3.55 14.48 6.95
CA LEU A 212 4.89 14.44 7.55
C LEU A 212 5.18 15.68 8.39
N SER A 213 4.78 16.86 7.92
CA SER A 213 4.90 18.08 8.74
C SER A 213 4.05 17.97 10.00
N LEU A 214 2.87 17.36 9.92
CA LEU A 214 2.05 17.05 11.09
C LEU A 214 2.73 16.02 12.01
N MET A 215 3.28 14.92 11.49
CA MET A 215 4.02 13.94 12.31
C MET A 215 5.24 14.55 13.00
N LYS A 216 6.03 15.35 12.28
CA LYS A 216 7.14 16.13 12.86
C LYS A 216 6.66 17.05 13.96
N SER A 217 5.59 17.79 13.74
CA SER A 217 5.04 18.67 14.77
C SER A 217 4.51 17.92 16.00
N ILE A 218 3.90 16.76 15.82
CA ILE A 218 3.47 15.88 16.93
C ILE A 218 4.67 15.36 17.71
N SER A 219 5.77 15.03 17.02
CA SER A 219 7.02 14.58 17.66
C SER A 219 7.59 15.60 18.65
N THR A 220 7.25 16.88 18.49
CA THR A 220 7.73 17.94 19.40
C THR A 220 7.00 17.98 20.74
N ILE A 221 5.83 17.34 20.85
CA ILE A 221 5.01 17.32 22.07
C ILE A 221 5.20 16.01 22.84
N TYR A 222 5.75 14.99 22.18
CA TYR A 222 5.94 13.68 22.76
C TYR A 222 7.23 13.63 23.62
N PRO A 223 7.16 13.38 24.94
CA PRO A 223 8.32 13.50 25.83
C PRO A 223 9.50 12.56 25.54
N ASP A 224 9.24 11.35 25.02
CA ASP A 224 10.31 10.40 24.72
C ASP A 224 10.91 10.59 23.31
N SER A 225 10.47 11.62 22.58
CA SER A 225 10.98 11.96 21.25
C SER A 225 12.30 12.72 21.34
N GLU A 226 13.23 12.45 20.42
CA GLU A 226 14.45 13.26 20.27
C GLU A 226 14.14 14.72 19.87
N ASN A 227 12.98 14.94 19.24
CA ASN A 227 12.54 16.26 18.79
C ASN A 227 11.67 17.00 19.83
N PHE A 228 11.58 16.49 21.06
CA PHE A 228 10.74 17.06 22.11
C PHE A 228 11.09 18.54 22.40
N LEU A 229 10.06 19.38 22.45
CA LEU A 229 10.13 20.85 22.62
C LEU A 229 10.97 21.58 21.57
N ASN A 230 11.04 21.05 20.34
CA ASN A 230 11.55 21.80 19.21
C ASN A 230 10.53 22.86 18.76
N ILE A 231 10.95 24.12 18.79
CA ILE A 231 10.12 25.30 18.48
C ILE A 231 9.94 25.47 16.96
N ASP A 232 10.87 24.95 16.16
CA ASP A 232 10.87 25.16 14.71
C ASP A 232 9.83 24.27 14.01
N ASP A 233 9.54 23.10 14.57
CA ASP A 233 8.69 22.09 13.94
C ASP A 233 7.23 22.08 14.43
N ILE A 234 6.83 22.91 15.40
CA ILE A 234 5.50 22.88 16.04
C ILE A 234 4.36 23.44 15.16
N ASP A 235 4.69 24.17 14.10
CA ASP A 235 3.76 24.99 13.32
C ASP A 235 2.53 24.20 12.83
N ALA A 236 2.76 23.01 12.26
CA ALA A 236 1.69 22.19 11.70
C ALA A 236 0.70 21.66 12.77
N PHE A 237 1.16 21.44 14.00
CA PHE A 237 0.31 21.00 15.10
C PHE A 237 -0.56 22.16 15.61
N SER A 238 0.03 23.35 15.75
CA SER A 238 -0.70 24.56 16.14
C SER A 238 -1.82 24.88 15.15
N GLU A 239 -1.55 24.76 13.84
CA GLU A 239 -2.55 24.94 12.79
C GLU A 239 -3.65 23.87 12.89
N HIS A 240 -3.29 22.61 13.16
CA HIS A 240 -4.24 21.49 13.27
C HIS A 240 -5.23 21.64 14.43
N ILE A 241 -4.77 22.13 15.58
CA ILE A 241 -5.62 22.35 16.77
C ILE A 241 -6.31 23.73 16.75
N GLY A 242 -5.94 24.62 15.82
CA GLY A 242 -6.44 25.99 15.78
C GLY A 242 -5.90 26.86 16.93
N GLY A 243 -4.72 26.51 17.46
CA GLY A 243 -4.05 27.21 18.55
C GLY A 243 -3.27 28.45 18.07
N ASN A 244 -2.99 29.37 19.00
CA ASN A 244 -2.14 30.53 18.70
C ASN A 244 -0.66 30.13 18.72
N LEU A 245 -0.03 30.16 17.54
CA LEU A 245 1.36 29.75 17.37
C LEU A 245 2.34 30.49 18.26
N ALA A 246 2.16 31.81 18.43
CA ALA A 246 3.06 32.61 19.25
C ALA A 246 3.01 32.22 20.74
N VAL A 247 1.81 31.88 21.23
CA VAL A 247 1.62 31.43 22.61
C VAL A 247 2.29 30.07 22.80
N LEU A 248 2.06 29.13 21.88
CA LEU A 248 2.60 27.77 21.97
C LEU A 248 4.14 27.75 21.90
N LYS A 249 4.75 28.58 21.03
CA LYS A 249 6.21 28.73 20.97
C LYS A 249 6.79 29.33 22.26
N ASN A 250 6.09 30.28 22.88
CA ASN A 250 6.50 30.84 24.16
C ASN A 250 6.40 29.80 25.29
N GLU A 251 5.32 29.01 25.33
CA GLU A 251 5.15 27.92 26.29
C GLU A 251 6.26 26.88 26.15
N PHE A 252 6.59 26.49 24.92
CA PHE A 252 7.70 25.57 24.64
C PHE A 252 9.03 26.10 25.18
N ALA A 253 9.34 27.38 24.96
CA ALA A 253 10.57 27.98 25.47
C ALA A 253 10.63 27.97 27.01
N VAL A 254 9.50 28.26 27.68
CA VAL A 254 9.39 28.23 29.13
C VAL A 254 9.56 26.79 29.66
N ILE A 255 8.80 25.84 29.12
CA ILE A 255 8.85 24.42 29.54
C ILE A 255 10.26 23.86 29.33
N LYS A 256 10.89 24.16 28.19
CA LYS A 256 12.26 23.73 27.89
C LYS A 256 13.24 24.23 28.96
N SER A 257 13.14 25.50 29.37
CA SER A 257 13.98 26.05 30.45
C SER A 257 13.68 25.43 31.83
N MET A 258 12.43 25.05 32.09
CA MET A 258 12.06 24.39 33.36
C MET A 258 12.63 22.97 33.46
N LEU A 259 12.67 22.25 32.34
CA LEU A 259 13.21 20.89 32.24
C LEU A 259 14.73 20.80 32.29
N GLU A 260 15.45 21.92 32.13
CA GLU A 260 16.90 21.97 32.41
C GLU A 260 17.20 21.72 33.91
N SER A 261 16.21 21.93 34.78
CA SER A 261 16.36 21.85 36.24
C SER A 261 15.60 20.70 36.90
N LYS A 262 14.69 20.02 36.17
CA LYS A 262 13.72 19.04 36.68
C LYS A 262 13.39 17.98 35.63
N THR A 263 12.97 16.79 36.04
CA THR A 263 12.53 15.76 35.07
C THR A 263 11.11 16.04 34.57
N VAL A 264 10.74 15.50 33.41
CA VAL A 264 9.40 15.67 32.81
C VAL A 264 8.28 15.33 33.80
N LYS A 265 8.48 14.30 34.64
CA LYS A 265 7.53 13.86 35.67
C LYS A 265 7.38 14.85 36.84
N ASP A 266 8.37 15.72 37.06
CA ASP A 266 8.35 16.73 38.12
C ASP A 266 7.73 18.06 37.66
N VAL A 267 7.58 18.25 36.34
CA VAL A 267 7.03 19.46 35.71
C VAL A 267 5.58 19.26 35.30
N PHE A 268 5.23 18.07 34.83
CA PHE A 268 3.86 17.68 34.50
C PHE A 268 3.36 16.70 35.56
N GLU A 269 2.66 17.21 36.59
CA GLU A 269 1.85 16.36 37.47
C GLU A 269 0.70 15.79 36.63
N PHE A 270 0.75 14.50 36.32
CA PHE A 270 -0.38 13.74 35.78
C PHE A 270 -1.19 13.11 36.91
#